data_AF-A0A7C4DJ11-F1
#
_entry.id   AF-A0A7C4DJ11-F1
#
_cell.length_a   1.000
_cell.length_b   1.000
_cell.length_c   1.000
_cell.angle_alpha   90.00
_cell.angle_beta   90.00
_cell.angle_gamma   90.00
#
_symmetry.space_group_name_H-M   'P 1'
#
loop_
_entity.id
_entity.type
_entity.pdbx_description
1 polymer ?
#
loop_
_entity_poly.entity_id
_entity_poly.type
_entity_poly.pdbx_seq_one_letter_code
_entity_poly.pdbx_strand_id
1 'polypeptide(L)'
;MPQKLTEEQIEKIRELQEQHLSDVEISRIMGIPYHIVHYQKSEVKKRKREYMKAYHQRPEVKEKMKAYHQRPEVKEKMKAYRQRPEVKERYYQRRDPFLLEFQDLLKKVENGTEVIPRDNPYISLLKYLANDNYGKKFRCMKREVKDDKLRGRLIKVKKRGLVVYNEKKWFLSKKGKELCKFLFEPTF
;
A
#
# COMPACT_ATOMS: atom_id res chain seq x y z
N MET A 1 0.71 13.56 -25.65
CA MET A 1 0.84 13.55 -24.18
C MET A 1 2.12 14.30 -23.82
N PRO A 2 2.17 15.12 -22.76
CA PRO A 2 3.43 15.76 -22.38
C PRO A 2 4.44 14.66 -22.02
N GLN A 3 5.57 14.62 -22.72
CA GLN A 3 6.65 13.69 -22.39
C GLN A 3 7.10 13.95 -20.95
N LYS A 4 7.03 12.93 -20.11
CA LYS A 4 7.62 12.99 -18.77
C LYS A 4 9.13 12.87 -18.95
N LEU A 5 9.88 13.83 -18.42
CA LEU A 5 11.34 13.74 -18.37
C LEU A 5 11.73 12.50 -17.58
N THR A 6 12.79 11.83 -18.03
CA THR A 6 13.43 10.77 -17.26
C THR A 6 14.12 11.36 -16.03
N GLU A 7 14.38 10.52 -15.04
CA GLU A 7 15.11 10.92 -13.83
C GLU A 7 16.52 11.42 -14.17
N GLU A 8 17.18 10.80 -15.15
CA GLU A 8 18.49 11.23 -15.69
C GLU A 8 18.44 12.63 -16.32
N GLN A 9 17.40 12.93 -17.12
CA GLN A 9 17.23 14.25 -17.71
C GLN A 9 16.97 15.31 -16.63
N ILE A 10 16.23 14.96 -15.58
CA ILE A 10 15.96 15.84 -14.45
C ILE A 10 17.25 16.18 -13.69
N GLU A 11 18.10 15.18 -13.45
CA GLU A 11 19.34 15.38 -12.72
C GLU A 11 20.33 16.19 -13.53
N LYS A 12 20.47 15.87 -14.83
CA LYS A 12 21.29 16.64 -15.76
C LYS A 12 20.87 18.12 -15.85
N ILE A 13 19.57 18.42 -15.82
CA ILE A 13 19.10 19.82 -15.75
C ILE A 13 19.58 20.51 -14.47
N ARG A 14 19.58 19.82 -13.32
CA ARG A 14 20.05 20.39 -12.06
C ARG A 14 21.56 20.64 -12.07
N GLU A 15 22.34 19.66 -12.51
CA GLU A 15 23.79 19.78 -12.63
C GLU A 15 24.18 20.97 -13.52
N LEU A 16 23.53 21.13 -14.68
CA LEU A 16 23.80 22.26 -15.56
C LEU A 16 23.37 23.61 -14.95
N GLN A 17 22.29 23.63 -14.15
CA GLN A 17 21.87 24.82 -13.41
C GLN A 17 22.86 25.18 -12.28
N GLU A 18 23.47 24.18 -11.63
CA GLU A 18 24.52 24.36 -10.62
C GLU A 18 25.82 24.86 -11.24
N GLN A 19 26.11 24.46 -12.48
CA GLN A 19 27.19 25.02 -13.31
C GLN A 19 26.89 26.44 -13.84
N HIS A 20 25.81 27.07 -13.37
CA HIS A 20 25.37 28.42 -13.75
C HIS A 20 25.04 28.62 -15.24
N LEU A 21 24.74 27.55 -15.99
CA LEU A 21 24.24 27.66 -17.35
C LEU A 21 22.82 28.25 -17.34
N SER A 22 22.52 29.08 -18.34
CA SER A 22 21.18 29.62 -18.51
C SER A 22 20.19 28.54 -18.96
N ASP A 23 18.92 28.66 -18.56
CA ASP A 23 17.85 27.75 -18.98
C ASP A 23 17.74 27.64 -20.52
N VAL A 24 18.17 28.67 -21.27
CA VAL A 24 18.22 28.69 -22.74
C VAL A 24 19.37 27.83 -23.27
N GLU A 25 20.55 27.91 -22.66
CA GLU A 25 21.70 27.07 -23.03
C GLU A 25 21.42 25.60 -22.69
N ILE A 26 20.85 25.33 -21.52
CA ILE A 26 20.43 23.98 -21.11
C ILE A 26 19.39 23.42 -22.09
N SER A 27 18.42 24.24 -22.49
CA SER A 27 17.42 23.88 -23.50
C SER A 27 18.06 23.49 -24.83
N ARG A 28 19.07 24.24 -25.29
CA ARG A 28 19.83 23.95 -26.52
C ARG A 28 20.69 22.69 -26.40
N ILE A 29 21.40 22.51 -25.28
CA ILE A 29 22.28 21.36 -25.00
C ILE A 29 21.48 20.05 -24.94
N MET A 30 20.29 20.08 -24.32
CA MET A 30 19.50 18.88 -24.10
C MET A 30 18.42 18.63 -25.16
N GLY A 31 18.18 19.58 -26.08
CA GLY A 31 17.09 19.51 -27.05
C GLY A 31 15.69 19.53 -26.41
N ILE A 32 15.58 20.03 -25.17
CA ILE A 32 14.34 20.10 -24.40
C ILE A 32 13.78 21.53 -24.48
N PRO A 33 12.46 21.74 -24.61
CA PRO A 33 11.89 23.08 -24.62
C PRO A 33 12.22 23.89 -23.37
N TYR A 34 12.56 25.18 -23.55
CA TYR A 34 12.91 26.11 -22.47
C TYR A 34 11.96 26.06 -21.27
N HIS A 35 10.64 26.07 -21.50
CA HIS A 35 9.65 26.10 -20.41
C HIS A 35 9.73 24.87 -19.51
N ILE A 36 10.12 23.71 -20.06
CA ILE A 36 10.29 22.47 -19.30
C ILE A 36 11.50 22.57 -18.37
N VAL A 37 12.63 23.10 -18.87
CA VAL A 37 13.84 23.37 -18.09
C VAL A 37 13.52 24.37 -16.97
N HIS A 38 12.84 25.48 -17.31
CA HIS A 38 12.45 26.52 -16.37
C HIS A 38 11.53 25.99 -15.25
N TYR A 39 10.52 25.17 -15.58
CA TYR A 39 9.64 24.54 -14.58
C TYR A 39 10.34 23.50 -13.71
N GLN A 40 11.50 23.00 -14.14
CA GLN A 40 12.28 22.03 -13.39
C GLN A 40 13.08 22.68 -12.25
N LYS A 41 13.39 23.99 -12.37
CA LYS A 41 14.14 24.77 -11.39
C LYS A 41 13.54 24.68 -9.99
N SER A 42 14.39 24.43 -9.00
CA SER A 42 13.99 24.19 -7.59
C SER A 42 13.16 25.35 -7.02
N GLU A 43 13.59 26.59 -7.26
CA GLU A 43 12.91 27.81 -6.84
C GLU A 43 11.51 27.94 -7.45
N VAL A 44 11.40 27.72 -8.76
CA VAL A 44 10.12 27.80 -9.50
C VAL A 44 9.15 26.73 -8.99
N LYS A 45 9.64 25.50 -8.77
CA LYS A 45 8.85 24.43 -8.15
C LYS A 45 8.40 24.78 -6.75
N LYS A 46 9.29 25.33 -5.92
CA LYS A 46 8.98 25.72 -4.54
C LYS A 46 7.92 26.82 -4.53
N ARG A 47 8.10 27.88 -5.30
CA ARG A 47 7.13 28.97 -5.46
C ARG A 47 5.76 28.46 -5.93
N LYS A 48 5.75 27.57 -6.94
CA LYS A 48 4.50 26.95 -7.42
C LYS A 48 3.82 26.12 -6.32
N ARG A 49 4.57 25.34 -5.55
CA ARG A 49 4.04 24.56 -4.41
C ARG A 49 3.45 25.46 -3.33
N GLU A 50 4.14 26.54 -2.98
CA GLU A 50 3.68 27.52 -1.98
C GLU A 50 2.42 28.25 -2.44
N TYR A 51 2.41 28.73 -3.69
CA TYR A 51 1.22 29.34 -4.29
C TYR A 51 0.02 28.39 -4.27
N MET A 52 0.21 27.13 -4.68
CA MET A 52 -0.88 26.13 -4.65
C MET A 52 -1.37 25.84 -3.23
N LYS A 53 -0.45 25.74 -2.24
CA LYS A 53 -0.83 25.60 -0.83
C LYS A 53 -1.66 26.79 -0.35
N ALA A 54 -1.21 28.01 -0.62
CA ALA A 54 -1.93 29.23 -0.24
C ALA A 54 -3.29 29.33 -0.94
N TYR A 55 -3.36 29.01 -2.24
CA TYR A 55 -4.58 28.98 -3.02
C TYR A 55 -5.60 27.98 -2.44
N HIS A 56 -5.18 26.74 -2.15
CA HIS A 56 -6.04 25.74 -1.52
C HIS A 56 -6.40 26.05 -0.07
N GLN A 57 -5.69 26.97 0.59
CA GLN A 57 -6.03 27.41 1.94
C GLN A 57 -7.13 28.46 1.97
N ARG A 58 -7.35 29.20 0.87
CA ARG A 58 -8.39 30.23 0.76
C ARG A 58 -9.77 29.64 1.08
N PRO A 59 -10.60 30.33 1.88
CA PRO A 59 -11.89 29.80 2.34
C PRO A 59 -12.82 29.47 1.16
N GLU A 60 -12.93 30.37 0.18
CA GLU A 60 -13.75 30.17 -1.02
C GLU A 60 -13.36 28.90 -1.79
N VAL A 61 -12.06 28.63 -1.92
CA VAL A 61 -11.56 27.44 -2.64
C VAL A 61 -11.87 26.18 -1.85
N LYS A 62 -11.70 26.20 -0.53
CA LYS A 62 -12.06 25.08 0.35
C LYS A 62 -13.56 24.79 0.29
N GLU A 63 -14.40 25.81 0.30
CA GLU A 63 -15.85 25.67 0.21
C GLU A 63 -16.27 25.10 -1.14
N LYS A 64 -15.74 25.63 -2.24
CA LYS A 64 -15.98 25.08 -3.58
C LYS A 64 -15.55 23.61 -3.68
N MET A 65 -14.38 23.26 -3.13
CA MET A 65 -13.92 21.87 -3.08
C MET A 65 -14.84 20.98 -2.24
N LYS A 66 -15.26 21.43 -1.05
CA LYS A 66 -16.22 20.70 -0.21
C LYS A 66 -17.55 20.50 -0.92
N ALA A 67 -18.12 21.56 -1.51
CA ALA A 67 -19.38 21.51 -2.25
C ALA A 67 -19.27 20.53 -3.42
N TYR A 68 -18.18 20.58 -4.20
CA TYR A 68 -17.91 19.63 -5.27
C TYR A 68 -17.87 18.17 -4.77
N HIS A 69 -17.16 17.90 -3.67
CA HIS A 69 -17.09 16.56 -3.06
C HIS A 69 -18.41 16.12 -2.41
N GLN A 70 -19.30 17.05 -2.06
CA GLN A 70 -20.60 16.73 -1.49
C GLN A 70 -21.64 16.29 -2.54
N ARG A 71 -21.43 16.66 -3.82
CA ARG A 71 -22.31 16.28 -4.92
C ARG A 71 -22.49 14.75 -4.97
N PRO A 72 -23.73 14.25 -5.12
CA PRO A 72 -24.03 12.82 -5.08
C PRO A 72 -23.27 12.05 -6.16
N GLU A 73 -23.23 12.57 -7.39
CA GLU A 73 -22.50 11.96 -8.51
C GLU A 73 -21.01 11.75 -8.21
N VAL A 74 -20.37 12.73 -7.56
CA VAL A 74 -18.95 12.66 -7.21
C VAL A 74 -18.73 11.63 -6.11
N LYS A 75 -19.61 11.58 -5.11
CA LYS A 75 -19.56 10.56 -4.05
C LYS A 75 -19.73 9.16 -4.60
N GLU A 76 -20.67 8.95 -5.52
CA GLU A 76 -20.90 7.66 -6.17
C GLU A 76 -19.73 7.24 -7.02
N LYS A 77 -19.18 8.13 -7.85
CA LYS A 77 -17.95 7.87 -8.62
C LYS A 77 -16.78 7.52 -7.70
N MET A 78 -16.61 8.23 -6.58
CA MET A 78 -15.57 7.91 -5.59
C MET A 78 -15.80 6.55 -4.93
N LYS A 79 -17.05 6.21 -4.59
CA LYS A 79 -17.41 4.91 -4.00
C LYS A 79 -17.14 3.78 -4.97
N ALA A 80 -17.58 3.93 -6.23
CA ALA A 80 -17.34 2.96 -7.31
C ALA A 80 -15.83 2.77 -7.56
N TYR A 81 -15.06 3.87 -7.66
CA TYR A 81 -13.61 3.82 -7.82
C TYR A 81 -12.92 3.07 -6.66
N ARG A 82 -13.30 3.37 -5.41
CA ARG A 82 -12.78 2.67 -4.22
C ARG A 82 -13.23 1.22 -4.13
N GLN A 83 -14.32 0.84 -4.79
CA GLN A 83 -14.81 -0.53 -4.78
C GLN A 83 -14.08 -1.43 -5.77
N ARG A 84 -13.45 -0.86 -6.80
CA ARG A 84 -12.64 -1.60 -7.78
C ARG A 84 -11.60 -2.48 -7.08
N PRO A 85 -11.47 -3.76 -7.47
CA PRO A 85 -10.58 -4.72 -6.83
C PRO A 85 -9.13 -4.24 -6.84
N GLU A 86 -8.64 -3.72 -7.97
CA GLU A 86 -7.29 -3.17 -8.14
C GLU A 86 -6.96 -2.07 -7.12
N VAL A 87 -7.90 -1.14 -6.88
CA VAL A 87 -7.70 0.00 -5.96
C VAL A 87 -7.71 -0.48 -4.52
N LYS A 88 -8.61 -1.40 -4.16
CA LYS A 88 -8.63 -2.03 -2.84
C LYS A 88 -7.34 -2.79 -2.59
N GLU A 89 -6.91 -3.58 -3.55
CA GLU A 89 -5.72 -4.40 -3.43
C GLU A 89 -4.47 -3.53 -3.28
N ARG A 90 -4.31 -2.49 -4.11
CA ARG A 90 -3.23 -1.50 -3.97
C ARG A 90 -3.26 -0.79 -2.61
N TYR A 91 -4.46 -0.47 -2.09
CA TYR A 91 -4.63 0.10 -0.75
C TYR A 91 -4.18 -0.86 0.35
N TYR A 92 -4.46 -2.16 0.21
CA TYR A 92 -4.02 -3.18 1.16
C TYR A 92 -2.53 -3.51 1.05
N GLN A 93 -1.98 -3.56 -0.17
CA GLN A 93 -0.56 -3.80 -0.45
C GLN A 93 0.31 -2.68 0.11
N ARG A 94 -0.07 -1.40 -0.09
CA ARG A 94 0.68 -0.25 0.45
C ARG A 94 0.75 -0.19 1.99
N ARG A 95 -0.15 -0.88 2.70
CA ARG A 95 -0.25 -0.79 4.17
C ARG A 95 0.41 -1.96 4.92
N ASP A 96 0.74 -3.06 4.24
CA ASP A 96 1.19 -4.27 4.95
C ASP A 96 2.14 -5.14 4.13
N PRO A 97 3.47 -4.87 4.19
CA PRO A 97 4.51 -5.66 3.51
C PRO A 97 4.43 -7.16 3.83
N PHE A 98 4.17 -7.50 5.10
CA PHE A 98 4.03 -8.89 5.56
C PHE A 98 2.89 -9.65 4.87
N LEU A 99 1.87 -8.96 4.35
CA LEU A 99 0.79 -9.61 3.62
C LEU A 99 1.22 -10.04 2.22
N LEU A 100 2.12 -9.30 1.58
CA LEU A 100 2.68 -9.66 0.27
C LEU A 100 3.57 -10.89 0.41
N GLU A 101 4.49 -10.86 1.38
CA GLU A 101 5.31 -12.02 1.75
C GLU A 101 4.43 -13.23 2.05
N PHE A 102 3.40 -13.07 2.89
CA PHE A 102 2.49 -14.16 3.21
C PHE A 102 1.77 -14.73 1.98
N GLN A 103 1.39 -13.90 1.01
CA GLN A 103 0.77 -14.38 -0.23
C GLN A 103 1.72 -15.14 -1.14
N ASP A 104 2.96 -14.66 -1.27
CA ASP A 104 3.98 -15.33 -2.04
C ASP A 104 4.26 -16.73 -1.47
N LEU A 105 4.25 -16.86 -0.15
CA LEU A 105 4.35 -18.15 0.52
C LEU A 105 3.17 -19.07 0.24
N LEU A 106 1.93 -18.56 0.30
CA LEU A 106 0.78 -19.39 -0.02
C LEU A 106 0.89 -19.99 -1.43
N LYS A 107 1.38 -19.21 -2.41
CA LYS A 107 1.63 -19.69 -3.77
C LYS A 107 2.75 -20.74 -3.83
N LYS A 108 3.84 -20.52 -3.09
CA LYS A 108 4.97 -21.47 -3.02
C LYS A 108 4.56 -22.81 -2.40
N VAL A 109 3.76 -22.77 -1.33
CA VAL A 109 3.16 -23.95 -0.70
C VAL A 109 2.21 -24.67 -1.66
N GLU A 110 1.36 -23.94 -2.37
CA GLU A 110 0.49 -24.52 -3.42
C GLU A 110 1.30 -25.17 -4.56
N ASN A 111 2.52 -24.68 -4.82
CA ASN A 111 3.45 -25.22 -5.82
C ASN A 111 4.45 -26.26 -5.26
N GLY A 112 4.32 -26.68 -3.99
CA GLY A 112 5.16 -27.72 -3.39
C GLY A 112 6.61 -27.32 -3.08
N THR A 113 6.90 -26.02 -2.93
CA THR A 113 8.25 -25.52 -2.59
C THR A 113 8.35 -25.11 -1.12
N GLU A 114 9.35 -25.63 -0.42
CA GLU A 114 9.57 -25.39 1.02
C GLU A 114 10.33 -24.09 1.26
N VAL A 115 9.63 -23.03 1.65
CA VAL A 115 10.25 -21.85 2.27
C VAL A 115 9.37 -21.40 3.43
N ILE A 116 9.92 -21.41 4.64
CA ILE A 116 9.24 -20.94 5.86
C ILE A 116 9.92 -19.64 6.34
N PRO A 117 9.32 -18.46 6.12
CA PRO A 117 9.78 -17.22 6.73
C PRO A 117 9.42 -17.22 8.21
N ARG A 118 10.44 -17.18 9.07
CA ARG A 118 10.30 -17.34 10.52
C ARG A 118 9.56 -16.17 11.19
N ASP A 119 9.56 -14.98 10.59
CA ASP A 119 9.12 -13.74 11.24
C ASP A 119 7.90 -13.08 10.58
N ASN A 120 6.99 -13.86 9.98
CA ASN A 120 5.76 -13.30 9.42
C ASN A 120 4.62 -13.31 10.46
N PRO A 121 4.02 -12.16 10.80
CA PRO A 121 2.94 -12.08 11.79
C PRO A 121 1.67 -12.86 11.42
N TYR A 122 1.44 -13.13 10.14
CA TYR A 122 0.35 -13.99 9.68
C TYR A 122 0.63 -15.46 10.02
N ILE A 123 1.89 -15.90 9.93
CA ILE A 123 2.32 -17.26 10.29
C ILE A 123 2.25 -17.44 11.80
N SER A 124 2.75 -16.47 12.58
CA SER A 124 2.64 -16.50 14.06
C SER A 124 1.19 -16.58 14.53
N LEU A 125 0.29 -15.86 13.87
CA LEU A 125 -1.15 -15.92 14.14
C LEU A 125 -1.75 -17.30 13.83
N LEU A 126 -1.35 -17.92 12.72
CA LEU A 126 -1.83 -19.26 12.35
C LEU A 126 -1.29 -20.33 13.30
N LYS A 127 0.00 -20.25 13.67
CA LYS A 127 0.62 -21.12 14.69
C LYS A 127 -0.14 -21.01 16.02
N TYR A 128 -0.41 -19.79 16.45
CA TYR A 128 -1.16 -19.53 17.67
C TYR A 128 -2.57 -20.15 17.64
N LEU A 129 -3.28 -20.07 16.51
CA LEU A 129 -4.59 -20.70 16.34
C LEU A 129 -4.53 -22.22 16.18
N ALA A 130 -3.41 -22.78 15.73
CA ALA A 130 -3.21 -24.22 15.59
C ALA A 130 -3.02 -24.92 16.94
N ASN A 131 -2.47 -24.22 17.94
CA ASN A 131 -2.24 -24.76 19.28
C ASN A 131 -3.53 -25.12 20.03
N ASP A 132 -4.70 -24.61 19.62
CA ASP A 132 -5.96 -24.80 20.34
C ASP A 132 -7.14 -25.10 19.40
N ASN A 133 -7.72 -26.30 19.52
CA ASN A 133 -8.89 -26.70 18.73
C ASN A 133 -10.21 -26.02 19.16
N TYR A 134 -10.27 -25.38 20.34
CA TYR A 134 -11.51 -24.84 20.92
C TYR A 134 -11.89 -23.42 20.48
N GLY A 135 -11.09 -22.82 19.59
CA GLY A 135 -11.27 -21.48 19.07
C GLY A 135 -10.99 -20.37 20.10
N LYS A 136 -10.43 -19.25 19.63
CA LYS A 136 -9.94 -18.18 20.51
C LYS A 136 -10.82 -16.94 20.43
N LYS A 137 -11.18 -16.37 21.60
CA LYS A 137 -11.86 -15.07 21.67
C LYS A 137 -10.87 -13.96 21.29
N PHE A 138 -11.33 -12.98 20.51
CA PHE A 138 -10.47 -11.85 20.08
C PHE A 138 -9.81 -11.11 21.24
N ARG A 139 -10.52 -10.92 22.36
CA ARG A 139 -9.98 -10.24 23.55
C ARG A 139 -8.79 -10.99 24.15
N CYS A 140 -8.81 -12.33 24.15
CA CYS A 140 -7.70 -13.16 24.65
C CYS A 140 -6.50 -13.04 23.71
N MET A 141 -6.72 -13.22 22.41
CA MET A 141 -5.66 -13.08 21.40
C MET A 141 -4.99 -11.71 21.43
N LYS A 142 -5.76 -10.63 21.63
CA LYS A 142 -5.21 -9.27 21.71
C LYS A 142 -4.26 -9.08 22.90
N ARG A 143 -4.52 -9.75 24.03
CA ARG A 143 -3.65 -9.68 25.22
C ARG A 143 -2.35 -10.47 25.01
N GLU A 144 -2.43 -11.60 24.33
CA GLU A 144 -1.31 -12.53 24.18
C GLU A 144 -0.39 -12.16 23.00
N VAL A 145 -0.95 -11.86 21.83
CA VAL A 145 -0.17 -11.58 20.61
C VAL A 145 0.40 -10.15 20.60
N LYS A 146 -0.14 -9.23 21.43
CA LYS A 146 0.25 -7.81 21.53
C LYS A 146 0.43 -7.11 20.17
N ASP A 147 -0.39 -7.47 19.19
CA ASP A 147 -0.36 -6.93 17.84
C ASP A 147 -1.50 -5.94 17.61
N ASP A 148 -1.15 -4.67 17.41
CA ASP A 148 -2.11 -3.59 17.11
C ASP A 148 -2.89 -3.82 15.82
N LYS A 149 -2.32 -4.55 14.87
CA LYS A 149 -2.93 -4.85 13.56
C LYS A 149 -3.67 -6.19 13.53
N LEU A 150 -3.76 -6.91 14.65
CA LEU A 150 -4.32 -8.27 14.75
C LEU A 150 -5.70 -8.41 14.11
N ARG A 151 -6.61 -7.47 14.38
CA ARG A 151 -7.97 -7.49 13.82
C ARG A 151 -7.96 -7.42 12.29
N GLY A 152 -7.09 -6.57 11.74
CA GLY A 152 -6.90 -6.45 10.29
C GLY A 152 -6.32 -7.73 9.69
N ARG A 153 -5.35 -8.34 10.37
CA ARG A 153 -4.72 -9.61 9.94
C ARG A 153 -5.73 -10.75 9.92
N LEU A 154 -6.52 -10.91 10.99
CA LEU A 154 -7.61 -11.91 11.06
C LEU A 154 -8.63 -11.77 9.92
N ILE A 155 -9.05 -10.54 9.60
CA ILE A 155 -9.97 -10.31 8.47
C ILE A 155 -9.34 -10.73 7.14
N LYS A 156 -8.06 -10.46 6.93
CA LYS A 156 -7.34 -10.81 5.70
C LYS A 156 -7.13 -12.32 5.54
N VAL A 157 -6.88 -13.02 6.65
CA VAL A 157 -6.75 -14.48 6.69
C VAL A 157 -8.12 -15.15 6.52
N LYS A 158 -9.18 -14.59 7.12
CA LYS A 158 -10.57 -15.04 6.90
C LYS A 158 -11.02 -14.92 5.46
N LYS A 159 -10.71 -13.80 4.79
CA LYS A 159 -11.03 -13.62 3.36
C LYS A 159 -10.39 -14.68 2.45
N ARG A 160 -9.28 -15.27 2.89
CA ARG A 160 -8.56 -16.36 2.19
C ARG A 160 -9.06 -17.75 2.58
N GLY A 161 -10.11 -17.83 3.40
CA GLY A 161 -10.68 -19.09 3.85
C GLY A 161 -9.83 -19.87 4.84
N LEU A 162 -8.75 -19.30 5.37
CA LEU A 162 -7.84 -20.00 6.30
C LEU A 162 -8.38 -20.05 7.73
N VAL A 163 -9.17 -19.05 8.14
CA VAL A 163 -9.73 -18.94 9.49
C VAL A 163 -11.22 -18.61 9.40
N VAL A 164 -12.02 -19.22 10.28
CA VAL A 164 -13.46 -19.02 10.41
C VAL A 164 -13.75 -18.25 11.69
N TYR A 165 -14.78 -17.41 11.68
CA TYR A 165 -15.28 -16.74 12.88
C TYR A 165 -16.69 -17.23 13.16
N ASN A 166 -16.86 -17.97 14.26
CA ASN A 166 -18.14 -18.50 14.71
C ASN A 166 -18.28 -18.31 16.23
N GLU A 167 -19.48 -18.13 16.76
CA GLU A 167 -19.73 -18.05 18.22
C GLU A 167 -18.81 -17.06 18.97
N LYS A 168 -18.51 -15.93 18.33
CA LYS A 168 -17.58 -14.90 18.84
C LYS A 168 -16.12 -15.37 19.05
N LYS A 169 -15.74 -16.51 18.49
CA LYS A 169 -14.41 -17.11 18.51
C LYS A 169 -13.85 -17.28 17.10
N TRP A 170 -12.52 -17.28 17.00
CA TRP A 170 -11.79 -17.52 15.77
C TRP A 170 -11.23 -18.95 15.77
N PHE A 171 -11.45 -19.66 14.66
CA PHE A 171 -11.08 -21.06 14.48
C PHE A 171 -10.26 -21.22 13.20
N LEU A 172 -9.34 -22.16 13.19
CA LEU A 172 -8.65 -22.56 11.99
C LEU A 172 -9.60 -23.40 11.10
N SER A 173 -9.72 -23.03 9.83
CA SER A 173 -10.49 -23.80 8.84
C SER A 173 -9.79 -25.12 8.48
N LYS A 174 -10.44 -25.99 7.69
CA LYS A 174 -9.80 -27.20 7.13
C LYS A 174 -8.55 -26.84 6.32
N LYS A 175 -8.65 -25.89 5.37
CA LYS A 175 -7.52 -25.38 4.57
C LYS A 175 -6.40 -24.80 5.45
N GLY A 176 -6.78 -24.07 6.51
CA GLY A 176 -5.81 -23.51 7.46
C GLY A 176 -5.08 -24.57 8.27
N LYS A 177 -5.77 -25.64 8.68
CA LYS A 177 -5.18 -26.76 9.40
C LYS A 177 -4.18 -27.50 8.54
N GLU A 178 -4.56 -27.85 7.31
CA GLU A 178 -3.67 -28.48 6.33
C GLU A 178 -2.41 -27.64 6.08
N LEU A 179 -2.58 -26.32 5.95
CA LEU A 179 -1.46 -25.40 5.80
C LEU A 179 -0.55 -25.36 7.04
N CYS A 180 -1.12 -25.34 8.25
CA CYS A 180 -0.32 -25.40 9.47
C CYS A 180 0.43 -26.73 9.61
N LYS A 181 -0.16 -27.85 9.17
CA LYS A 181 0.55 -29.14 9.13
C LYS A 181 1.75 -29.05 8.21
N PHE A 182 1.56 -28.58 6.98
CA PHE A 182 2.63 -28.41 6.01
C PHE A 182 3.74 -27.45 6.51
N LEU A 183 3.38 -26.40 7.25
CA LEU A 183 4.34 -25.40 7.72
C LEU A 183 5.06 -25.75 9.02
N PHE A 184 4.48 -26.60 9.88
CA PHE A 184 4.97 -26.80 11.25
C PHE A 184 5.16 -28.25 11.65
N GLU A 185 4.64 -29.23 10.91
CA GLU A 185 4.96 -30.64 11.15
C GLU A 185 6.29 -30.97 10.43
N PRO A 186 7.29 -31.55 11.13
CA PRO A 186 8.50 -32.01 10.48
C PRO A 186 8.15 -33.18 9.55
N THR A 187 8.52 -33.07 8.27
CA THR A 187 8.60 -34.21 7.36
C THR A 187 9.67 -35.17 7.91
N PHE A 188 9.22 -36.30 8.47
CA PHE A 188 10.09 -37.42 8.81
C PHE A 188 10.36 -38.28 7.58
#